data_AF-A0A8C5IGK5-F1
#
_entry.id   AF-A0A8C5IGK5-F1
#
_cell.length_a   1.000
_cell.length_b   1.000
_cell.length_c   1.000
_cell.angle_alpha   90.00
_cell.angle_beta   90.00
_cell.angle_gamma   90.00
#
_symmetry.space_group_name_H-M   'P 1'
#
loop_
_entity.id
_entity.type
_entity.pdbx_description
1 polymer ?
#
loop_
_entity_poly.entity_id
_entity_poly.type
_entity_poly.pdbx_seq_one_letter_code
_entity_poly.pdbx_strand_id
1 'polypeptide(L)'
;MAGSSTTRSPSPERGPGAPSAEQALLQAGQALCERPGALRELGALLEAADPAALARLAAALGGLAAPPRREQDGAEPPGRDTALAAVAERAERVGAAFLLLLQKLEDARSQESPVKPIPKRVLGHAFIFAVTHKEERSWTTARSRAVAQEVLERLLRTAGCGSVEEFLQGKEGDEDGRFGEVMGLLKQELTKDTWKRNPASKDVFSWSLLRVSRPWLCPHLERVLPPALLLSDDFQEENKVLGVRCLHHIVLNVPGADLCQFNRAQVVFHALYNHLYSREAPLIQAVLLCLLDLLPVLERCQRRQGQGRASSPWDQVLQLLLAHMEAEHRLALRRVYAGTLPAFVTR
;
A
#
# COMPACT_ATOMS: atom_id res chain seq x y z
N MET A 1 69.73 14.93 35.18
CA MET A 1 68.35 14.37 35.20
C MET A 1 67.41 15.47 35.67
N ALA A 2 66.24 15.59 35.03
CA ALA A 2 65.19 16.60 35.21
C ALA A 2 65.57 18.02 34.71
N GLY A 3 64.75 18.75 33.97
CA GLY A 3 63.46 18.49 33.36
C GLY A 3 63.11 19.68 32.46
N SER A 4 62.74 19.44 31.21
CA SER A 4 62.27 20.47 30.28
C SER A 4 60.75 20.39 30.15
N SER A 5 60.08 21.35 30.77
CA SER A 5 58.63 21.52 30.76
C SER A 5 58.18 22.12 29.43
N THR A 6 57.62 21.28 28.56
CA THR A 6 57.00 21.70 27.29
C THR A 6 55.63 22.30 27.55
N THR A 7 55.49 23.60 27.33
CA THR A 7 54.20 24.31 27.31
C THR A 7 53.41 23.92 26.06
N ARG A 8 52.34 23.14 26.25
CA ARG A 8 51.32 22.87 25.23
C ARG A 8 50.29 24.01 25.24
N SER A 9 50.19 24.73 24.13
CA SER A 9 49.05 25.59 23.83
C SER A 9 47.80 24.74 23.59
N PRO A 10 46.62 25.08 24.14
CA PRO A 10 45.39 24.38 23.83
C PRO A 10 44.90 24.79 22.44
N SER A 11 44.59 23.81 21.61
CA SER A 11 43.83 23.99 20.37
C SER A 11 42.41 24.44 20.71
N PRO A 12 41.76 25.29 19.89
CA PRO A 12 40.40 25.72 20.15
C PRO A 12 39.46 24.52 20.03
N GLU A 13 38.72 24.25 21.10
CA GLU A 13 37.61 23.32 21.12
C GLU A 13 36.62 23.68 20.01
N ARG A 14 36.38 22.73 19.09
CA ARG A 14 35.23 22.80 18.18
C ARG A 14 33.98 22.74 19.04
N GLY A 15 33.25 23.86 19.12
CA GLY A 15 31.91 23.90 19.69
C GLY A 15 30.95 22.92 18.98
N PRO A 16 29.75 22.67 19.55
CA PRO A 16 28.80 21.72 18.99
C PRO A 16 28.47 22.16 17.57
N GLY A 17 28.81 21.30 16.59
CA GLY A 17 28.67 21.60 15.18
C GLY A 17 27.22 21.97 14.85
N ALA A 18 27.03 23.05 14.08
CA ALA A 18 25.74 23.40 13.53
C ALA A 18 25.13 22.17 12.83
N PRO A 19 23.82 21.90 13.01
CA PRO A 19 23.19 20.74 12.38
C PRO A 19 23.37 20.83 10.87
N SER A 20 23.66 19.70 10.23
CA SER A 20 23.69 19.66 8.76
C SER A 20 22.33 20.11 8.21
N ALA A 21 22.29 20.68 7.00
CA ALA A 21 21.04 21.11 6.37
C ALA A 21 19.96 20.00 6.35
N GLU A 22 20.40 18.75 6.25
CA GLU A 22 19.56 17.56 6.38
C GLU A 22 18.96 17.39 7.79
N GLN A 23 19.77 17.51 8.85
CA GLN A 23 19.28 17.41 10.22
C GLN A 23 18.32 18.55 10.55
N ALA A 24 18.57 19.75 10.03
CA ALA A 24 17.68 20.90 10.16
C ALA A 24 16.32 20.64 9.47
N LEU A 25 16.32 20.04 8.27
CA LEU A 25 15.08 19.65 7.56
C LEU A 25 14.26 18.63 8.35
N LEU A 26 14.90 17.61 8.91
CA LEU A 26 14.22 16.59 9.72
C LEU A 26 13.67 17.17 11.03
N GLN A 27 14.44 18.03 11.71
CA GLN A 27 13.99 18.73 12.91
C GLN A 27 12.82 19.66 12.62
N ALA A 28 12.87 20.42 11.52
CA ALA A 28 11.77 21.28 11.08
C ALA A 28 10.51 20.44 10.76
N GLY A 29 10.67 19.29 10.10
CA GLY A 29 9.59 18.34 9.83
C GLY A 29 8.94 17.78 11.10
N GLN A 30 9.73 17.44 12.11
CA GLN A 30 9.23 17.00 13.42
C GLN A 30 8.51 18.14 14.17
N ALA A 31 9.05 19.36 14.08
CA ALA A 31 8.48 20.54 14.71
C ALA A 31 7.15 21.01 14.09
N LEU A 32 6.74 20.53 12.91
CA LEU A 32 5.43 20.84 12.29
C LEU A 32 4.25 20.51 13.20
N CYS A 33 4.39 19.48 14.03
CA CYS A 33 3.35 19.08 14.98
C CYS A 33 3.34 19.95 16.26
N GLU A 34 4.39 20.72 16.50
CA GLU A 34 4.57 21.49 17.75
C GLU A 34 4.49 23.00 17.53
N ARG A 35 4.88 23.51 16.35
CA ARG A 35 5.01 24.94 16.08
C ARG A 35 4.43 25.34 14.71
N PRO A 36 3.46 26.27 14.65
CA PRO A 36 2.91 26.77 13.38
C PRO A 36 3.96 27.44 12.47
N GLY A 37 5.02 28.02 13.04
CA GLY A 37 6.11 28.67 12.30
C GLY A 37 7.03 27.71 11.54
N ALA A 38 7.04 26.42 11.91
CA ALA A 38 7.92 25.41 11.33
C ALA A 38 7.70 25.21 9.82
N LEU A 39 6.49 25.47 9.32
CA LEU A 39 6.19 25.35 7.88
C LEU A 39 6.92 26.42 7.04
N ARG A 40 7.10 27.62 7.58
CA ARG A 40 7.87 28.69 6.92
C ARG A 40 9.36 28.37 6.91
N GLU A 41 9.88 27.87 8.01
CA GLU A 41 11.28 27.42 8.14
C GLU A 41 11.58 26.27 7.19
N LEU A 42 10.68 25.28 7.11
CA LEU A 42 10.80 24.16 6.18
C LEU A 42 10.80 24.65 4.73
N GLY A 43 9.95 25.60 4.38
CA GLY A 43 9.94 26.23 3.06
C GLY A 43 11.28 26.86 2.65
N ALA A 44 11.97 27.51 3.58
CA ALA A 44 13.29 28.10 3.31
C ALA A 44 14.39 27.04 3.15
N LEU A 45 14.31 25.94 3.90
CA LEU A 45 15.31 24.85 3.87
C LEU A 45 15.19 23.95 2.64
N LEU A 46 14.00 23.88 2.03
CA LEU A 46 13.77 23.06 0.82
C LEU A 46 14.57 23.53 -0.40
N GLU A 47 14.91 24.83 -0.49
CA GLU A 47 15.65 25.41 -1.63
C GLU A 47 17.09 24.86 -1.76
N ALA A 48 17.70 24.47 -0.64
CA ALA A 48 19.08 23.98 -0.59
C ALA A 48 19.19 22.46 -0.47
N ALA A 49 18.06 21.74 -0.47
CA ALA A 49 18.00 20.33 -0.13
C ALA A 49 18.36 19.42 -1.31
N ASP A 50 19.18 18.40 -1.06
CA ASP A 50 19.43 17.36 -2.05
C ASP A 50 18.24 16.37 -2.18
N PRO A 51 18.13 15.63 -3.30
CA PRO A 51 17.06 14.65 -3.53
C PRO A 51 16.90 13.58 -2.43
N ALA A 52 17.99 13.20 -1.75
CA ALA A 52 17.97 12.17 -0.73
C ALA A 52 17.39 12.71 0.59
N ALA A 53 17.75 13.93 0.97
CA ALA A 53 17.20 14.65 2.10
C ALA A 53 15.69 14.88 1.92
N LEU A 54 15.24 15.25 0.71
CA LEU A 54 13.82 15.38 0.39
C LEU A 54 13.07 14.05 0.57
N ALA A 55 13.67 12.93 0.13
CA ALA A 55 13.06 11.61 0.30
C ALA A 55 12.98 11.18 1.77
N ARG A 56 14.00 11.48 2.60
CA ARG A 56 13.98 11.22 4.05
C ARG A 56 12.97 12.10 4.77
N LEU A 57 12.86 13.37 4.39
CA LEU A 57 11.84 14.27 4.92
C LEU A 57 10.44 13.76 4.58
N ALA A 58 10.19 13.38 3.33
CA ALA A 58 8.91 12.82 2.90
C ALA A 58 8.55 11.54 3.68
N ALA A 59 9.54 10.68 3.96
CA ALA A 59 9.37 9.51 4.82
C ALA A 59 9.02 9.88 6.27
N ALA A 60 9.73 10.85 6.85
CA ALA A 60 9.47 11.33 8.20
C ALA A 60 8.06 11.95 8.31
N LEU A 61 7.66 12.77 7.34
CA LEU A 61 6.32 13.35 7.24
C LEU A 61 5.24 12.26 7.19
N GLY A 62 5.43 11.24 6.34
CA GLY A 62 4.52 10.09 6.27
C GLY A 62 4.40 9.35 7.61
N GLY A 63 5.50 9.17 8.33
CA GLY A 63 5.51 8.56 9.66
C GLY A 63 4.78 9.39 10.73
N LEU A 64 4.86 10.72 10.67
CA LEU A 64 4.18 11.63 11.61
C LEU A 64 2.65 11.63 11.44
N ALA A 65 2.18 11.46 10.21
CA ALA A 65 0.76 11.37 9.87
C ALA A 65 0.22 9.92 9.85
N ALA A 66 1.04 8.93 10.18
CA ALA A 66 0.58 7.54 10.22
C ALA A 66 -0.44 7.34 11.37
N PRO A 67 -1.46 6.48 11.17
CA PRO A 67 -2.39 6.14 12.25
C PRO A 67 -1.65 5.46 13.42
N PRO A 68 -2.20 5.53 14.64
CA PRO A 68 -1.56 4.97 15.82
C PRO A 68 -1.41 3.46 15.63
N ARG A 69 -0.22 2.95 15.97
CA ARG A 69 0.07 1.53 15.80
C ARG A 69 -0.82 0.72 16.73
N ARG A 70 -1.48 -0.31 16.19
CA ARG A 70 -2.28 -1.25 16.96
C ARG A 70 -1.38 -2.31 17.59
N GLU A 71 -1.66 -2.68 18.83
CA GLU A 71 -1.10 -3.88 19.44
C GLU A 71 -1.64 -5.13 18.72
N GLN A 72 -0.83 -6.19 18.65
CA GLN A 72 -1.11 -7.37 17.83
C GLN A 72 -2.39 -8.12 18.24
N ASP A 73 -2.90 -7.91 19.47
CA ASP A 73 -4.02 -8.66 20.06
C ASP A 73 -5.35 -7.90 20.11
N GLY A 74 -5.50 -6.76 19.40
CA GLY A 74 -6.80 -6.12 19.22
C GLY A 74 -7.43 -5.51 20.47
N ALA A 75 -6.71 -5.46 21.60
CA ALA A 75 -7.12 -4.68 22.76
C ALA A 75 -7.12 -3.19 22.39
N GLU A 76 -8.25 -2.52 22.60
CA GLU A 76 -8.36 -1.09 22.35
C GLU A 76 -7.74 -0.32 23.52
N PRO A 77 -6.67 0.47 23.31
CA PRO A 77 -6.07 1.24 24.39
C PRO A 77 -7.01 2.39 24.83
N PRO A 78 -7.04 2.73 26.13
CA PRO A 78 -7.80 3.88 26.62
C PRO A 78 -7.25 5.19 26.01
N GLY A 79 -8.15 6.11 25.62
CA GLY A 79 -7.78 7.39 24.98
C GLY A 79 -7.65 7.35 23.45
N ARG A 80 -8.23 6.34 22.80
CA ARG A 80 -8.17 6.18 21.34
C ARG A 80 -8.76 7.36 20.56
N ASP A 81 -9.88 7.94 21.00
CA ASP A 81 -10.53 9.03 20.25
C ASP A 81 -9.71 10.31 20.23
N THR A 82 -9.04 10.64 21.34
CA THR A 82 -8.13 11.79 21.41
C THR A 82 -6.87 11.54 20.57
N ALA A 83 -6.34 10.31 20.58
CA ALA A 83 -5.22 9.92 19.73
C ALA A 83 -5.58 9.98 18.23
N LEU A 84 -6.78 9.54 17.84
CA LEU A 84 -7.28 9.59 16.46
C LEU A 84 -7.54 11.02 16.00
N ALA A 85 -8.13 11.88 16.84
CA ALA A 85 -8.30 13.29 16.55
C ALA A 85 -6.95 14.01 16.35
N ALA A 86 -5.96 13.72 17.20
CA ALA A 86 -4.61 14.24 17.07
C ALA A 86 -3.90 13.73 15.80
N VAL A 87 -4.24 12.54 15.29
CA VAL A 87 -3.72 12.06 13.99
C VAL A 87 -4.28 12.89 12.85
N ALA A 88 -5.59 13.17 12.86
CA ALA A 88 -6.22 13.96 11.81
C ALA A 88 -5.67 15.40 11.76
N GLU A 89 -5.46 16.03 12.93
CA GLU A 89 -4.86 17.37 12.99
C GLU A 89 -3.40 17.36 12.49
N ARG A 90 -2.61 16.35 12.87
CA ARG A 90 -1.25 16.17 12.33
C ARG A 90 -1.27 15.95 10.83
N ALA A 91 -2.22 15.18 10.32
CA ALA A 91 -2.38 14.94 8.89
C ALA A 91 -2.66 16.24 8.12
N GLU A 92 -3.45 17.17 8.67
CA GLU A 92 -3.66 18.49 8.05
C GLU A 92 -2.33 19.26 7.90
N ARG A 93 -1.50 19.30 8.95
CA ARG A 93 -0.22 20.02 8.93
C ARG A 93 0.82 19.34 8.04
N VAL A 94 0.90 18.01 8.10
CA VAL A 94 1.76 17.19 7.24
C VAL A 94 1.33 17.32 5.78
N GLY A 95 0.03 17.34 5.51
CA GLY A 95 -0.51 17.55 4.18
C GLY A 95 -0.13 18.93 3.61
N ALA A 96 -0.21 19.99 4.43
CA ALA A 96 0.29 21.31 4.04
C ALA A 96 1.81 21.31 3.73
N ALA A 97 2.61 20.54 4.47
CA ALA A 97 4.03 20.37 4.18
C ALA A 97 4.27 19.60 2.87
N PHE A 98 3.49 18.56 2.57
CA PHE A 98 3.53 17.88 1.27
C PHE A 98 3.12 18.79 0.11
N LEU A 99 2.10 19.62 0.30
CA LEU A 99 1.67 20.62 -0.70
C LEU A 99 2.79 21.62 -1.01
N LEU A 100 3.48 22.12 0.01
CA LEU A 100 4.64 23.00 -0.15
C LEU A 100 5.79 22.29 -0.87
N LEU A 101 6.09 21.05 -0.47
CA LEU A 101 7.14 20.23 -1.09
C LEU A 101 6.87 19.99 -2.58
N LEU A 102 5.64 19.62 -2.93
CA LEU A 102 5.22 19.41 -4.33
C LEU A 102 5.27 20.71 -5.14
N GLN A 103 4.86 21.84 -4.55
CA GLN A 103 4.97 23.15 -5.20
C GLN A 103 6.40 23.48 -5.59
N LYS A 104 7.34 23.29 -4.67
CA LYS A 104 8.75 23.58 -4.92
C LYS A 104 9.34 22.69 -6.02
N LEU A 105 8.90 21.43 -6.09
CA LEU A 105 9.29 20.52 -7.17
C LEU A 105 8.71 20.96 -8.54
N GLU A 106 7.50 21.52 -8.57
CA GLU A 106 6.90 22.11 -9.77
C GLU A 106 7.61 23.40 -10.22
N ASP A 107 7.92 24.29 -9.28
CA ASP A 107 8.61 25.55 -9.53
C ASP A 107 10.04 25.29 -10.06
N ALA A 108 10.77 24.37 -9.44
CA ALA A 108 12.12 23.98 -9.86
C ALA A 108 12.14 23.36 -11.28
N ARG A 109 11.09 22.63 -11.66
CA ARG A 109 10.93 22.10 -13.02
C ARG A 109 10.72 23.21 -14.06
N SER A 110 10.16 24.35 -13.66
CA SER A 110 9.83 25.46 -14.55
C SER A 110 11.00 26.43 -14.79
N GLN A 111 12.02 26.44 -13.92
CA GLN A 111 13.09 27.45 -13.93
C GLN A 111 14.44 26.97 -14.53
N GLU A 112 14.70 25.67 -14.75
CA GLU A 112 15.99 25.19 -15.30
C GLU A 112 15.89 24.04 -16.34
N SER A 113 16.76 24.13 -17.35
CA SER A 113 17.19 23.03 -18.25
C SER A 113 18.38 22.28 -17.60
N PRO A 114 18.65 20.97 -17.81
CA PRO A 114 17.78 19.85 -18.15
C PRO A 114 17.02 19.35 -16.91
N VAL A 115 15.80 18.85 -17.11
CA VAL A 115 14.88 18.38 -16.05
C VAL A 115 15.57 17.37 -15.12
N LYS A 116 16.00 17.78 -13.93
CA LYS A 116 16.39 16.83 -12.89
C LYS A 116 15.14 15.99 -12.56
N PRO A 117 15.23 14.65 -12.63
CA PRO A 117 14.06 13.81 -12.39
C PRO A 117 13.57 13.99 -10.96
N ILE A 118 12.27 14.24 -10.81
CA ILE A 118 11.63 14.35 -9.50
C ILE A 118 11.89 13.04 -8.74
N PRO A 119 12.32 13.08 -7.47
CA PRO A 119 12.63 11.87 -6.73
C PRO A 119 11.39 10.98 -6.61
N LYS A 120 11.39 9.81 -7.27
CA LYS A 120 10.24 8.87 -7.28
C LYS A 120 9.79 8.51 -5.85
N ARG A 121 10.72 8.44 -4.91
CA ARG A 121 10.45 8.23 -3.47
C ARG A 121 9.60 9.31 -2.83
N VAL A 122 9.81 10.59 -3.17
CA VAL A 122 9.02 11.69 -2.59
C VAL A 122 7.57 11.57 -3.04
N LEU A 123 7.35 11.32 -4.34
CA LEU A 123 6.02 11.06 -4.89
C LEU A 123 5.38 9.81 -4.27
N GLY A 124 6.15 8.75 -4.05
CA GLY A 124 5.67 7.54 -3.38
C GLY A 124 5.14 7.81 -1.96
N HIS A 125 5.88 8.56 -1.13
CA HIS A 125 5.44 8.89 0.23
C HIS A 125 4.24 9.85 0.25
N ALA A 126 4.23 10.86 -0.63
CA ALA A 126 3.10 11.77 -0.77
C ALA A 126 1.82 11.03 -1.22
N PHE A 127 1.97 10.05 -2.13
CA PHE A 127 0.88 9.19 -2.55
C PHE A 127 0.35 8.33 -1.40
N ILE A 128 1.22 7.65 -0.65
CA ILE A 128 0.83 6.83 0.51
C ILE A 128 0.09 7.69 1.54
N PHE A 129 0.58 8.90 1.83
CA PHE A 129 -0.10 9.85 2.71
C PHE A 129 -1.49 10.19 2.19
N ALA A 130 -1.61 10.58 0.93
CA ALA A 130 -2.88 10.98 0.35
C ALA A 130 -3.92 9.85 0.40
N VAL A 131 -3.54 8.63 0.02
CA VAL A 131 -4.44 7.46 0.05
C VAL A 131 -4.83 7.10 1.50
N THR A 132 -3.91 7.25 2.46
CA THR A 132 -4.18 6.96 3.89
C THR A 132 -5.27 7.86 4.48
N HIS A 133 -5.36 9.10 4.01
CA HIS A 133 -6.21 10.14 4.61
C HIS A 133 -7.36 10.60 3.72
N LYS A 134 -7.49 10.10 2.49
CA LYS A 134 -8.53 10.52 1.53
C LYS A 134 -9.93 9.99 1.85
N GLU A 135 -10.03 8.76 2.34
CA GLU A 135 -11.32 8.11 2.63
C GLU A 135 -11.78 8.35 4.07
N GLU A 136 -13.08 8.19 4.30
CA GLU A 136 -13.63 8.24 5.66
C GLU A 136 -13.16 7.02 6.46
N ARG A 137 -12.31 7.28 7.44
CA ARG A 137 -11.74 6.31 8.37
C ARG A 137 -11.76 6.85 9.78
N SER A 138 -11.60 5.97 10.77
CA SER A 138 -11.59 6.35 12.19
C SER A 138 -10.51 7.37 12.56
N TRP A 139 -9.45 7.53 11.76
CA TRP A 139 -8.35 8.48 11.98
C TRP A 139 -8.41 9.74 11.09
N THR A 140 -9.54 9.99 10.42
CA THR A 140 -9.67 11.10 9.46
C THR A 140 -10.80 12.07 9.83
N THR A 141 -10.62 13.35 9.49
CA THR A 141 -11.66 14.40 9.58
C THR A 141 -12.00 14.91 8.18
N ALA A 142 -13.10 15.66 8.03
CA ALA A 142 -13.45 16.28 6.75
C ALA A 142 -12.32 17.18 6.21
N ARG A 143 -11.60 17.86 7.11
CA ARG A 143 -10.45 18.72 6.78
C ARG A 143 -9.23 17.91 6.35
N SER A 144 -8.84 16.88 7.11
CA SER A 144 -7.71 16.03 6.73
C SER A 144 -7.94 15.34 5.38
N ARG A 145 -9.18 14.93 5.10
CA ARG A 145 -9.58 14.39 3.79
C ARG A 145 -9.46 15.40 2.66
N ALA A 146 -9.90 16.64 2.89
CA ALA A 146 -9.79 17.71 1.89
C ALA A 146 -8.32 18.00 1.54
N VAL A 147 -7.45 18.09 2.55
CA VAL A 147 -6.00 18.29 2.33
C VAL A 147 -5.39 17.08 1.63
N ALA A 148 -5.74 15.85 2.01
CA ALA A 148 -5.24 14.65 1.35
C ALA A 148 -5.66 14.56 -0.13
N GLN A 149 -6.89 14.97 -0.44
CA GLN A 149 -7.39 15.09 -1.82
C GLN A 149 -6.60 16.14 -2.61
N GLU A 150 -6.34 17.31 -2.02
CA GLU A 150 -5.53 18.35 -2.65
C GLU A 150 -4.08 17.89 -2.90
N VAL A 151 -3.48 17.18 -1.93
CA VAL A 151 -2.15 16.57 -2.09
C VAL A 151 -2.14 15.58 -3.26
N LEU A 152 -3.18 14.75 -3.40
CA LEU A 152 -3.29 13.80 -4.51
C LEU A 152 -3.36 14.53 -5.86
N GLU A 153 -4.22 15.54 -5.98
CA GLU A 153 -4.41 16.32 -7.21
C GLU A 153 -3.15 17.08 -7.60
N ARG A 154 -2.46 17.69 -6.63
CA ARG A 154 -1.16 18.33 -6.85
C ARG A 154 -0.11 17.30 -7.28
N LEU A 155 -0.02 16.17 -6.58
CA LEU A 155 0.93 15.10 -6.90
C LEU A 155 0.78 14.60 -8.33
N LEU A 156 -0.46 14.41 -8.82
CA LEU A 156 -0.72 14.00 -10.19
C LEU A 156 -0.24 15.05 -11.19
N ARG A 157 -0.49 16.34 -10.93
CA ARG A 157 0.03 17.46 -11.75
C ARG A 157 1.55 17.52 -11.75
N THR A 158 2.18 17.42 -10.58
CA THR A 158 3.65 17.41 -10.42
C THR A 158 4.27 16.24 -11.20
N ALA A 159 3.63 15.07 -11.14
CA ALA A 159 4.03 13.87 -11.86
C ALA A 159 3.72 13.90 -13.37
N GLY A 160 2.93 14.87 -13.83
CA GLY A 160 2.48 14.99 -15.22
C GLY A 160 1.47 13.92 -15.63
N CYS A 161 0.69 13.39 -14.70
CA CYS A 161 -0.32 12.35 -14.91
C CYS A 161 -1.74 12.95 -14.79
N GLY A 162 -2.66 12.54 -15.67
CA GLY A 162 -4.07 12.95 -15.63
C GLY A 162 -4.94 12.10 -14.69
N SER A 163 -4.47 10.92 -14.29
CA SER A 163 -5.19 10.01 -13.41
C SER A 163 -4.26 9.25 -12.45
N VAL A 164 -4.85 8.64 -11.42
CA VAL A 164 -4.13 7.76 -10.49
C VAL A 164 -3.64 6.51 -11.20
N GLU A 165 -4.46 5.96 -12.08
CA GLU A 165 -4.15 4.79 -12.90
C GLU A 165 -2.89 5.07 -13.73
N GLU A 166 -2.83 6.20 -14.43
CA GLU A 166 -1.65 6.65 -15.18
C GLU A 166 -0.42 6.88 -14.29
N PHE A 167 -0.61 7.42 -13.07
CA PHE A 167 0.49 7.58 -12.12
C PHE A 167 1.10 6.24 -11.67
N LEU A 168 0.26 5.24 -11.42
CA LEU A 168 0.67 3.93 -10.95
C LEU A 168 1.20 3.04 -12.09
N GLN A 169 0.53 3.02 -13.23
CA GLN A 169 0.82 2.17 -14.38
C GLN A 169 1.93 2.75 -15.28
N GLY A 170 2.03 4.08 -15.34
CA GLY A 170 2.86 4.78 -16.32
C GLY A 170 2.08 5.13 -17.59
N LYS A 171 2.70 5.90 -18.48
CA LYS A 171 2.14 6.23 -19.80
C LYS A 171 2.46 5.13 -20.80
N GLU A 172 1.59 4.91 -21.79
CA GLU A 172 1.91 4.02 -22.91
C GLU A 172 3.13 4.56 -23.66
N GLY A 173 4.25 3.82 -23.63
CA GLY A 173 5.45 4.14 -24.41
C GLY A 173 6.73 4.45 -23.63
N ASP A 174 7.07 3.64 -22.61
CA ASP A 174 8.42 3.52 -22.00
C ASP A 174 8.67 4.25 -20.66
N GLU A 175 7.63 4.76 -19.98
CA GLU A 175 7.77 5.21 -18.58
C GLU A 175 7.27 4.15 -17.59
N ASP A 176 8.22 3.54 -16.84
CA ASP A 176 7.90 2.71 -15.68
C ASP A 176 7.02 3.47 -14.68
N GLY A 177 5.80 2.96 -14.49
CA GLY A 177 4.85 3.46 -13.50
C GLY A 177 5.39 3.45 -12.07
N ARG A 178 4.77 4.23 -11.19
CA ARG A 178 5.24 4.40 -9.80
C ARG A 178 4.73 3.32 -8.86
N PHE A 179 3.91 2.38 -9.34
CA PHE A 179 3.38 1.28 -8.51
C PHE A 179 4.50 0.45 -7.86
N GLY A 180 5.57 0.12 -8.61
CA GLY A 180 6.70 -0.62 -8.08
C GLY A 180 7.40 0.07 -6.91
N GLU A 181 7.48 1.40 -6.94
CA GLU A 181 8.06 2.22 -5.86
C GLU A 181 7.13 2.24 -4.64
N VAL A 182 5.83 2.48 -4.84
CA VAL A 182 4.83 2.46 -3.76
C VAL A 182 4.82 1.09 -3.06
N MET A 183 4.82 -0.01 -3.82
CA MET A 183 4.92 -1.36 -3.25
C MET A 183 6.27 -1.60 -2.55
N GLY A 184 7.35 -0.99 -3.04
CA GLY A 184 8.67 -1.04 -2.39
C GLY A 184 8.67 -0.39 -1.01
N LEU A 185 8.01 0.76 -0.88
CA LEU A 185 7.83 1.47 0.39
C LEU A 185 6.94 0.69 1.36
N LEU A 186 5.85 0.09 0.87
CA LEU A 186 4.93 -0.71 1.69
C LEU A 186 5.49 -2.07 2.09
N LYS A 187 6.54 -2.59 1.42
CA LYS A 187 7.07 -3.94 1.64
C LYS A 187 7.40 -4.25 3.11
N GLN A 188 7.96 -3.28 3.84
CA GLN A 188 8.34 -3.47 5.25
C GLN A 188 7.12 -3.47 6.19
N GLU A 189 6.05 -2.79 5.78
CA GLU A 189 4.79 -2.68 6.53
C GLU A 189 3.83 -3.82 6.21
N LEU A 190 4.02 -4.57 5.12
CA LEU A 190 3.17 -5.68 4.67
C LEU A 190 3.83 -7.05 4.90
N THR A 191 4.52 -7.23 6.03
CA THR A 191 5.02 -8.54 6.45
C THR A 191 4.07 -9.18 7.44
N LYS A 192 4.21 -10.50 7.66
CA LYS A 192 3.39 -11.27 8.61
C LYS A 192 3.30 -10.61 9.99
N ASP A 193 4.38 -9.99 10.45
CA ASP A 193 4.48 -9.43 11.80
C ASP A 193 4.08 -7.95 11.90
N THR A 194 4.10 -7.21 10.77
CA THR A 194 3.94 -5.75 10.76
C THR A 194 2.60 -5.28 10.20
N TRP A 195 1.95 -6.04 9.32
CA TRP A 195 0.76 -5.55 8.59
C TRP A 195 -0.44 -5.19 9.47
N LYS A 196 -0.59 -5.85 10.64
CA LYS A 196 -1.65 -5.52 11.60
C LYS A 196 -1.34 -4.28 12.43
N ARG A 197 -0.07 -3.89 12.54
CA ARG A 197 0.37 -2.76 13.36
C ARG A 197 -0.09 -1.45 12.76
N ASN A 198 -0.05 -1.31 11.43
CA ASN A 198 -0.50 -0.12 10.73
C ASN A 198 -1.80 -0.42 9.97
N PRO A 199 -2.97 0.02 10.47
CA PRO A 199 -4.25 -0.27 9.82
C PRO A 199 -4.37 0.34 8.42
N ALA A 200 -3.62 1.41 8.10
CA ALA A 200 -3.66 2.03 6.78
C ALA A 200 -2.91 1.21 5.71
N SER A 201 -1.91 0.41 6.08
CA SER A 201 -1.05 -0.29 5.11
C SER A 201 -1.85 -1.24 4.22
N LYS A 202 -2.81 -1.98 4.77
CA LYS A 202 -3.71 -2.87 3.99
C LYS A 202 -4.63 -2.10 3.05
N ASP A 203 -5.08 -0.92 3.47
CA ASP A 203 -5.99 -0.07 2.70
C ASP A 203 -5.24 0.56 1.53
N VAL A 204 -4.07 1.14 1.79
CA VAL A 204 -3.21 1.70 0.73
C VAL A 204 -2.80 0.61 -0.26
N PHE A 205 -2.42 -0.57 0.23
CA PHE A 205 -2.08 -1.72 -0.61
C PHE A 205 -3.23 -2.13 -1.53
N SER A 206 -4.38 -2.48 -0.95
CA SER A 206 -5.53 -2.98 -1.70
C SER A 206 -6.06 -1.92 -2.67
N TRP A 207 -6.18 -0.68 -2.23
CA TRP A 207 -6.64 0.43 -3.07
C TRP A 207 -5.71 0.66 -4.27
N SER A 208 -4.38 0.63 -4.05
CA SER A 208 -3.40 0.81 -5.12
C SER A 208 -3.40 -0.37 -6.09
N LEU A 209 -3.47 -1.60 -5.58
CA LEU A 209 -3.47 -2.82 -6.39
C LEU A 209 -4.67 -2.87 -7.35
N LEU A 210 -5.87 -2.54 -6.85
CA LEU A 210 -7.12 -2.57 -7.62
C LEU A 210 -7.15 -1.52 -8.76
N ARG A 211 -6.19 -0.60 -8.80
CA ARG A 211 -6.05 0.45 -9.83
C ARG A 211 -5.03 0.09 -10.91
N VAL A 212 -4.26 -0.98 -10.74
CA VAL A 212 -3.28 -1.44 -11.72
C VAL A 212 -3.85 -2.60 -12.52
N SER A 213 -4.09 -2.37 -13.80
CA SER A 213 -4.60 -3.38 -14.72
C SER A 213 -3.48 -4.00 -15.57
N ARG A 214 -3.86 -4.96 -16.41
CA ARG A 214 -3.02 -5.49 -17.49
C ARG A 214 -2.63 -4.39 -18.51
N PRO A 215 -1.38 -4.39 -19.03
CA PRO A 215 -0.30 -5.35 -18.77
C PRO A 215 0.59 -5.03 -17.54
N TRP A 216 0.39 -3.88 -16.89
CA TRP A 216 1.31 -3.34 -15.89
C TRP A 216 1.38 -4.09 -14.55
N LEU A 217 0.39 -4.94 -14.23
CA LEU A 217 0.39 -5.70 -12.98
C LEU A 217 1.40 -6.86 -12.97
N CYS A 218 1.62 -7.51 -14.11
CA CYS A 218 2.39 -8.75 -14.20
C CYS A 218 3.83 -8.65 -13.63
N PRO A 219 4.61 -7.60 -13.95
CA PRO A 219 5.97 -7.42 -13.39
C PRO A 219 6.02 -7.32 -11.86
N HIS A 220 4.89 -7.02 -11.22
CA HIS A 220 4.79 -6.82 -9.78
C HIS A 220 4.16 -8.01 -9.04
N LEU A 221 3.83 -9.10 -9.73
CA LEU A 221 3.15 -10.27 -9.18
C LEU A 221 3.82 -10.81 -7.91
N GLU A 222 5.16 -10.89 -7.89
CA GLU A 222 5.94 -11.37 -6.74
C GLU A 222 5.81 -10.49 -5.50
N ARG A 223 5.53 -9.19 -5.70
CA ARG A 223 5.40 -8.22 -4.61
C ARG A 223 3.97 -8.15 -4.09
N VAL A 224 2.97 -8.40 -4.93
CA VAL A 224 1.54 -8.22 -4.59
C VAL A 224 0.86 -9.51 -4.15
N LEU A 225 1.31 -10.67 -4.65
CA LEU A 225 0.69 -11.94 -4.32
C LEU A 225 0.85 -12.31 -2.82
N PRO A 226 2.04 -12.20 -2.20
CA PRO A 226 2.18 -12.57 -0.79
C PRO A 226 1.33 -11.71 0.17
N PRO A 227 1.27 -10.36 0.03
CA PRO A 227 0.37 -9.57 0.87
C PRO A 227 -1.11 -9.87 0.63
N ALA A 228 -1.54 -10.17 -0.60
CA ALA A 228 -2.93 -10.53 -0.88
C ALA A 228 -3.34 -11.85 -0.20
N LEU A 229 -2.44 -12.86 -0.22
CA LEU A 229 -2.63 -14.13 0.51
C LEU A 229 -2.61 -13.92 2.03
N LEU A 230 -1.71 -13.07 2.52
CA LEU A 230 -1.63 -12.75 3.95
C LEU A 230 -2.94 -12.09 4.46
N LEU A 231 -3.55 -11.23 3.65
CA LEU A 231 -4.84 -10.61 3.98
C LEU A 231 -5.99 -11.63 3.92
N SER A 232 -5.97 -12.55 2.94
CA SER A 232 -7.02 -13.58 2.83
C SER A 232 -6.99 -14.56 4.01
N ASP A 233 -5.81 -14.87 4.54
CA ASP A 233 -5.63 -15.80 5.68
C ASP A 233 -5.96 -15.20 7.06
N ASP A 234 -6.35 -13.92 7.13
CA ASP A 234 -6.66 -13.29 8.41
C ASP A 234 -7.92 -13.85 9.07
N PHE A 235 -8.07 -13.66 10.39
CA PHE A 235 -9.25 -14.10 11.11
C PHE A 235 -10.46 -13.16 10.93
N GLN A 236 -10.25 -11.88 10.64
CA GLN A 236 -11.34 -10.91 10.48
C GLN A 236 -11.95 -11.00 9.08
N GLU A 237 -13.27 -11.17 9.00
CA GLU A 237 -14.04 -11.29 7.74
C GLU A 237 -13.71 -10.18 6.74
N GLU A 238 -13.66 -8.92 7.20
CA GLU A 238 -13.37 -7.76 6.33
C GLU A 238 -12.03 -7.89 5.62
N ASN A 239 -11.01 -8.37 6.33
CA ASN A 239 -9.67 -8.58 5.78
C ASN A 239 -9.66 -9.75 4.80
N LYS A 240 -10.34 -10.86 5.14
CA LYS A 240 -10.48 -12.02 4.24
C LYS A 240 -11.11 -11.60 2.91
N VAL A 241 -12.25 -10.90 2.97
CA VAL A 241 -12.96 -10.41 1.78
C VAL A 241 -12.08 -9.48 0.96
N LEU A 242 -11.36 -8.56 1.61
CA LEU A 242 -10.44 -7.65 0.93
C LEU A 242 -9.29 -8.41 0.25
N GLY A 243 -8.68 -9.38 0.94
CA GLY A 243 -7.64 -10.25 0.40
C GLY A 243 -8.13 -11.04 -0.82
N VAL A 244 -9.31 -11.65 -0.73
CA VAL A 244 -9.92 -12.37 -1.86
C VAL A 244 -10.23 -11.45 -3.04
N ARG A 245 -10.69 -10.21 -2.81
CA ARG A 245 -10.86 -9.21 -3.88
C ARG A 245 -9.53 -8.86 -4.55
N CYS A 246 -8.45 -8.72 -3.78
CA CYS A 246 -7.11 -8.51 -4.31
C CYS A 246 -6.64 -9.71 -5.15
N LEU A 247 -6.86 -10.94 -4.67
CA LEU A 247 -6.55 -12.17 -5.41
C LEU A 247 -7.34 -12.26 -6.71
N HIS A 248 -8.63 -11.95 -6.67
CA HIS A 248 -9.48 -11.94 -7.87
C HIS A 248 -8.99 -10.94 -8.91
N HIS A 249 -8.63 -9.73 -8.48
CA HIS A 249 -8.04 -8.73 -9.37
C HIS A 249 -6.73 -9.20 -10.01
N ILE A 250 -5.86 -9.87 -9.25
CA ILE A 250 -4.63 -10.48 -9.77
C ILE A 250 -4.97 -11.54 -10.83
N VAL A 251 -5.94 -12.42 -10.56
CA VAL A 251 -6.37 -13.47 -11.51
C VAL A 251 -6.88 -12.88 -12.82
N LEU A 252 -7.61 -11.75 -12.77
CA LEU A 252 -8.13 -11.09 -13.97
C LEU A 252 -7.08 -10.30 -14.75
N ASN A 253 -6.06 -9.76 -14.08
CA ASN A 253 -5.11 -8.80 -14.68
C ASN A 253 -3.70 -9.37 -14.92
N VAL A 254 -3.44 -10.62 -14.56
CA VAL A 254 -2.19 -11.32 -14.87
C VAL A 254 -2.44 -12.41 -15.90
N PRO A 255 -1.60 -12.56 -16.94
CA PRO A 255 -1.75 -13.65 -17.88
C PRO A 255 -1.69 -15.01 -17.18
N GLY A 256 -2.57 -15.93 -17.59
CA GLY A 256 -2.63 -17.26 -16.97
C GLY A 256 -1.33 -18.05 -17.04
N ALA A 257 -0.49 -17.80 -18.06
CA ALA A 257 0.83 -18.41 -18.17
C ALA A 257 1.76 -18.00 -17.01
N ASP A 258 1.79 -16.71 -16.67
CA ASP A 258 2.60 -16.17 -15.58
C ASP A 258 2.05 -16.55 -14.20
N LEU A 259 0.73 -16.70 -14.07
CA LEU A 259 0.13 -17.29 -12.87
C LEU A 259 0.51 -18.75 -12.69
N CYS A 260 0.70 -19.51 -13.76
CA CYS A 260 1.07 -20.92 -13.64
C CYS A 260 2.56 -21.15 -13.42
N GLN A 261 3.41 -20.16 -13.75
CA GLN A 261 4.81 -20.21 -13.36
C GLN A 261 4.94 -20.32 -11.84
N PHE A 262 5.89 -21.14 -11.39
CA PHE A 262 6.16 -21.40 -9.97
C PHE A 262 4.92 -21.85 -9.16
N ASN A 263 3.92 -22.46 -9.82
CA ASN A 263 2.69 -22.94 -9.20
C ASN A 263 1.87 -21.87 -8.45
N ARG A 264 2.00 -20.59 -8.83
CA ARG A 264 1.28 -19.50 -8.14
C ARG A 264 -0.24 -19.66 -8.22
N ALA A 265 -0.77 -20.11 -9.37
CA ALA A 265 -2.18 -20.40 -9.55
C ALA A 265 -2.67 -21.50 -8.57
N GLN A 266 -1.85 -22.51 -8.31
CA GLN A 266 -2.17 -23.58 -7.36
C GLN A 266 -2.18 -23.07 -5.92
N VAL A 267 -1.25 -22.18 -5.56
CA VAL A 267 -1.23 -21.51 -4.24
C VAL A 267 -2.50 -20.68 -4.03
N VAL A 268 -2.90 -19.89 -5.04
CA VAL A 268 -4.15 -19.12 -4.98
C VAL A 268 -5.36 -20.06 -4.86
N PHE A 269 -5.39 -21.15 -5.62
CA PHE A 269 -6.46 -22.15 -5.54
C PHE A 269 -6.59 -22.72 -4.13
N HIS A 270 -5.49 -23.16 -3.50
CA HIS A 270 -5.54 -23.72 -2.15
C HIS A 270 -6.03 -22.70 -1.11
N ALA A 271 -5.57 -21.44 -1.20
CA ALA A 271 -6.05 -20.37 -0.31
C ALA A 271 -7.57 -20.16 -0.47
N LEU A 272 -8.07 -20.06 -1.70
CA LEU A 272 -9.50 -19.91 -1.99
C LEU A 272 -10.32 -21.14 -1.56
N TYR A 273 -9.79 -22.34 -1.82
CA TYR A 273 -10.47 -23.59 -1.46
C TYR A 273 -10.65 -23.71 0.05
N ASN A 274 -9.65 -23.31 0.85
CA ASN A 274 -9.75 -23.30 2.31
C ASN A 274 -10.89 -22.39 2.82
N HIS A 275 -11.17 -21.29 2.12
CA HIS A 275 -12.28 -20.41 2.49
C HIS A 275 -13.66 -20.99 2.23
N LEU A 276 -13.80 -22.03 1.39
CA LEU A 276 -15.10 -22.67 1.13
C LEU A 276 -15.71 -23.32 2.37
N TYR A 277 -14.90 -23.59 3.40
CA TYR A 277 -15.34 -24.08 4.71
C TYR A 277 -15.82 -22.96 5.66
N SER A 278 -15.70 -21.69 5.26
CA SER A 278 -16.19 -20.55 6.04
C SER A 278 -17.71 -20.48 6.03
N ARG A 279 -18.28 -19.85 7.08
CA ARG A 279 -19.73 -19.60 7.21
C ARG A 279 -20.12 -18.14 6.93
N GLU A 280 -19.17 -17.36 6.44
CA GLU A 280 -19.30 -15.92 6.13
C GLU A 280 -19.79 -15.76 4.68
N ALA A 281 -21.06 -15.38 4.48
CA ALA A 281 -21.64 -15.33 3.14
C ALA A 281 -20.95 -14.35 2.17
N PRO A 282 -20.56 -13.13 2.59
CA PRO A 282 -19.81 -12.20 1.74
C PRO A 282 -18.46 -12.76 1.29
N LEU A 283 -17.78 -13.48 2.17
CA LEU A 283 -16.52 -14.15 1.84
C LEU A 283 -16.73 -15.25 0.81
N ILE A 284 -17.68 -16.16 1.04
CA ILE A 284 -17.98 -17.25 0.11
C ILE A 284 -18.35 -16.70 -1.26
N GLN A 285 -19.14 -15.63 -1.33
CA GLN A 285 -19.49 -14.99 -2.60
C GLN A 285 -18.24 -14.50 -3.34
N ALA A 286 -17.33 -13.79 -2.66
CA ALA A 286 -16.08 -13.30 -3.27
C ALA A 286 -15.18 -14.46 -3.73
N VAL A 287 -15.07 -15.52 -2.91
CA VAL A 287 -14.24 -16.70 -3.21
C VAL A 287 -14.76 -17.43 -4.44
N LEU A 288 -16.06 -17.64 -4.53
CA LEU A 288 -16.69 -18.33 -5.65
C LEU A 288 -16.51 -17.59 -6.97
N LEU A 289 -16.67 -16.26 -6.97
CA LEU A 289 -16.41 -15.44 -8.16
C LEU A 289 -14.94 -15.55 -8.59
N CYS A 290 -14.01 -15.52 -7.65
CA CYS A 290 -12.59 -15.67 -7.92
C CYS A 290 -12.26 -17.06 -8.49
N LEU A 291 -12.82 -18.13 -7.91
CA LEU A 291 -12.62 -19.49 -8.38
C LEU A 291 -13.14 -19.69 -9.81
N LEU A 292 -14.31 -19.14 -10.16
CA LEU A 292 -14.87 -19.23 -11.51
C LEU A 292 -13.94 -18.68 -12.60
N ASP A 293 -13.11 -17.68 -12.26
CA ASP A 293 -12.14 -17.09 -13.19
C ASP A 293 -10.75 -17.77 -13.11
N LEU A 294 -10.41 -18.37 -11.96
CA LEU A 294 -9.15 -19.10 -11.77
C LEU A 294 -9.18 -20.53 -12.35
N LEU A 295 -10.30 -21.24 -12.25
CA LEU A 295 -10.42 -22.64 -12.68
C LEU A 295 -10.04 -22.86 -14.15
N PRO A 296 -10.46 -22.01 -15.13
CA PRO A 296 -9.99 -22.12 -16.51
C PRO A 296 -8.47 -21.92 -16.68
N VAL A 297 -7.82 -21.18 -15.78
CA VAL A 297 -6.36 -21.02 -15.78
C VAL A 297 -5.70 -22.33 -15.32
N LEU A 298 -6.17 -22.90 -14.21
CA LEU A 298 -5.64 -24.16 -13.67
C LEU A 298 -5.77 -25.31 -14.66
N GLU A 299 -6.94 -25.47 -15.28
CA GLU A 299 -7.19 -26.55 -16.24
C GLU A 299 -6.24 -26.45 -17.45
N ARG A 300 -6.04 -25.25 -18.00
CA ARG A 300 -5.08 -25.02 -19.08
C ARG A 300 -3.65 -25.37 -18.66
N CYS A 301 -3.30 -25.13 -17.40
CA CYS A 301 -1.97 -25.41 -16.89
C CYS A 301 -1.74 -26.91 -16.62
N GLN A 302 -2.74 -27.62 -16.11
CA GLN A 302 -2.71 -29.08 -15.97
C GLN A 302 -2.59 -29.78 -17.33
N ARG A 303 -3.36 -29.34 -18.33
CA ARG A 303 -3.26 -29.86 -19.71
C ARG A 303 -1.86 -29.69 -20.29
N ARG A 304 -1.21 -28.54 -20.07
CA ARG A 304 0.17 -28.27 -20.51
C ARG A 304 1.20 -29.13 -19.80
N GLN A 305 0.95 -29.50 -18.53
CA GLN A 305 1.86 -30.34 -17.74
C GLN A 305 1.66 -31.84 -17.98
N GLY A 306 0.77 -32.24 -18.90
CA GLY A 306 0.54 -33.65 -19.22
C GLY A 306 -0.08 -34.46 -18.07
N GLN A 307 -0.64 -33.79 -17.05
CA GLN A 307 -1.35 -34.43 -15.96
C GLN A 307 -2.71 -34.94 -16.50
N GLY A 308 -2.82 -36.24 -16.74
CA GLY A 308 -4.06 -36.87 -17.21
C GLY A 308 -5.10 -36.95 -16.10
N ARG A 309 -6.37 -36.59 -16.43
CA ARG A 309 -7.68 -36.93 -15.80
C ARG A 309 -7.76 -37.16 -14.26
N ALA A 310 -6.84 -36.66 -13.45
CA ALA A 310 -7.06 -36.52 -12.01
C ALA A 310 -8.28 -35.62 -11.79
N SER A 311 -9.03 -35.86 -10.70
CA SER A 311 -10.25 -35.11 -10.34
C SER A 311 -10.09 -33.62 -10.65
N SER A 312 -10.90 -33.11 -11.60
CA SER A 312 -10.75 -31.76 -12.10
C SER A 312 -10.89 -30.78 -10.92
N PRO A 313 -10.11 -29.69 -10.84
CA PRO A 313 -10.35 -28.65 -9.84
C PRO A 313 -11.82 -28.16 -9.84
N TRP A 314 -12.49 -28.23 -10.99
CA TRP A 314 -13.92 -28.02 -11.14
C TRP A 314 -14.76 -29.02 -10.33
N ASP A 315 -14.49 -30.31 -10.50
CA ASP A 315 -15.22 -31.40 -9.82
C ASP A 315 -15.06 -31.27 -8.31
N GLN A 316 -13.85 -30.98 -7.84
CA GLN A 316 -13.55 -30.81 -6.41
C GLN A 316 -14.37 -29.66 -5.79
N VAL A 317 -14.39 -28.50 -6.45
CA VAL A 317 -15.16 -27.34 -5.99
C VAL A 317 -16.65 -27.61 -6.06
N LEU A 318 -17.15 -28.17 -7.17
CA LEU A 318 -18.58 -28.44 -7.35
C LEU A 318 -19.10 -29.48 -6.35
N GLN A 319 -18.37 -30.58 -6.13
CA GLN A 319 -18.73 -31.59 -5.14
C GLN A 319 -18.82 -30.99 -3.73
N LEU A 320 -17.85 -30.17 -3.35
CA LEU A 320 -17.85 -29.50 -2.05
C LEU A 320 -19.03 -28.53 -1.92
N LEU A 321 -19.33 -27.75 -2.96
CA LEU A 321 -20.45 -26.81 -2.93
C LEU A 321 -21.80 -27.52 -2.80
N LEU A 322 -22.02 -28.60 -3.55
CA LEU A 322 -23.25 -29.39 -3.44
C LEU A 322 -23.42 -29.98 -2.05
N ALA A 323 -22.34 -30.51 -1.45
CA ALA A 323 -22.35 -31.03 -0.09
C ALA A 323 -22.65 -29.92 0.95
N HIS A 324 -22.06 -28.73 0.80
CA HIS A 324 -22.37 -27.60 1.68
C HIS A 324 -23.80 -27.10 1.50
N MET A 325 -24.32 -27.05 0.27
CA MET A 325 -25.69 -26.66 -0.01
C MET A 325 -26.74 -27.57 0.65
N GLU A 326 -26.49 -28.88 0.67
CA GLU A 326 -27.40 -29.87 1.26
C GLU A 326 -27.59 -29.64 2.77
N ALA A 327 -26.50 -29.37 3.49
CA ALA A 327 -26.51 -29.21 4.95
C ALA A 327 -26.71 -27.76 5.43
N GLU A 328 -26.64 -26.75 4.54
CA GLU A 328 -26.71 -25.35 4.93
C GLU A 328 -28.13 -24.94 5.31
N HIS A 329 -28.30 -24.20 6.40
CA HIS A 329 -29.61 -23.70 6.88
C HIS A 329 -29.71 -22.17 6.83
N ARG A 330 -28.58 -21.45 6.71
CA ARG A 330 -28.54 -19.99 6.62
C ARG A 330 -28.98 -19.54 5.24
N LEU A 331 -30.06 -18.76 5.19
CA LEU A 331 -30.63 -18.24 3.93
C LEU A 331 -29.62 -17.43 3.11
N ALA A 332 -28.74 -16.66 3.77
CA ALA A 332 -27.73 -15.86 3.09
C ALA A 332 -26.75 -16.74 2.28
N LEU A 333 -26.24 -17.82 2.87
CA LEU A 333 -25.34 -18.75 2.18
C LEU A 333 -26.06 -19.55 1.10
N ARG A 334 -27.29 -20.02 1.37
CA ARG A 334 -28.11 -20.69 0.34
C ARG A 334 -28.31 -19.83 -0.90
N ARG A 335 -28.56 -18.53 -0.72
CA ARG A 335 -28.70 -17.58 -1.85
C ARG A 335 -27.40 -17.44 -2.63
N VAL A 336 -26.26 -17.37 -1.94
CA VAL A 336 -24.95 -17.29 -2.59
C VAL A 336 -24.68 -18.56 -3.41
N TYR A 337 -24.84 -19.74 -2.81
CA TYR A 337 -24.62 -21.00 -3.53
C TYR A 337 -25.56 -21.18 -4.72
N ALA A 338 -26.86 -20.98 -4.52
CA ALA A 338 -27.86 -21.09 -5.58
C ALA A 338 -27.64 -20.07 -6.70
N GLY A 339 -27.18 -18.86 -6.36
CA GLY A 339 -26.90 -17.80 -7.35
C GLY A 339 -25.66 -18.10 -8.20
N THR A 340 -24.65 -18.75 -7.63
CA THR A 340 -23.41 -19.08 -8.35
C THR A 340 -23.51 -20.38 -9.14
N LEU A 341 -24.35 -21.33 -8.71
CA LEU A 341 -24.46 -22.66 -9.33
C LEU A 341 -24.66 -22.64 -10.86
N PRO A 342 -25.51 -21.77 -11.45
CA PRO A 342 -25.66 -21.69 -12.90
C PRO A 342 -24.33 -21.43 -13.62
N ALA A 343 -23.46 -20.60 -13.06
CA ALA A 343 -22.17 -20.27 -13.67
C ALA A 343 -21.21 -21.46 -13.73
N PHE A 344 -21.28 -22.39 -12.76
CA PHE A 344 -20.51 -23.64 -12.77
C PHE A 344 -21.00 -24.66 -13.81
N VAL A 345 -22.28 -24.58 -14.20
CA VAL A 345 -22.88 -25.50 -15.18
C VAL A 345 -22.70 -24.98 -16.60
N THR A 346 -22.67 -23.65 -16.80
CA THR A 346 -22.61 -23.03 -18.13
C THR A 346 -21.21 -22.82 -18.69
N ARG A 347 -20.18 -22.72 -17.84
CA ARG A 347 -18.79 -22.44 -18.27
C ARG A 347 -18.02 -23.72 -18.56
#